data_AF-A0A654D3X1-F1
#
_entry.id   AF-A0A654D3X1-F1
#
_cell.length_a   1.000
_cell.length_b   1.000
_cell.length_c   1.000
_cell.angle_alpha   90.00
_cell.angle_beta   90.00
_cell.angle_gamma   90.00
#
_symmetry.space_group_name_H-M   'P 1'
#
loop_
_entity.id
_entity.type
_entity.pdbx_description
1 polymer ?
#
loop_
_entity_poly.entity_id
_entity_poly.type
_entity_poly.pdbx_seq_one_letter_code
_entity_poly.pdbx_strand_id
1 'polypeptide(L)' 'MTPEQIATFCLNLPGAREDLKWGNNRVFSIAGNKMFAILDFLGEDLAFKVDNDLFLGYVDRPGIRPAP' A
#
# COMPACT_ATOMS: atom_id res chain seq x y z
N MET A 1 12.66 -2.46 -3.09
CA MET A 1 12.57 -2.52 -1.61
C MET A 1 12.02 -3.88 -1.26
N THR A 2 12.48 -4.51 -0.17
CA THR A 2 11.85 -5.74 0.34
C THR A 2 10.52 -5.41 1.03
N PRO A 3 9.60 -6.37 1.20
CA PRO A 3 8.36 -6.17 1.96
C PRO A 3 8.60 -5.62 3.37
N GLU A 4 9.65 -6.07 4.06
CA GLU A 4 10.03 -5.57 5.39
C GLU A 4 10.46 -4.11 5.34
N GLN A 5 11.25 -3.71 4.34
CA GLN A 5 11.66 -2.31 4.17
C GLN A 5 10.45 -1.41 3.92
N ILE A 6 9.46 -1.87 3.14
CA ILE A 6 8.24 -1.12 2.88
C ILE A 6 7.42 -0.99 4.15
N ALA A 7 7.24 -2.07 4.91
CA ALA A 7 6.52 -2.02 6.17
C ALA A 7 7.18 -1.11 7.20
N THR A 8 8.50 -1.20 7.36
CA THR A 8 9.26 -0.28 8.22
C THR A 8 9.07 1.17 7.78
N PHE A 9 9.09 1.45 6.48
CA PHE A 9 8.82 2.79 5.97
C PHE A 9 7.39 3.26 6.32
N CYS A 10 6.37 2.42 6.08
CA CYS A 10 4.98 2.77 6.39
C CYS A 10 4.77 3.03 7.88
N LEU A 11 5.38 2.23 8.77
CA LEU A 11 5.28 2.38 10.22
C LEU A 11 6.03 3.61 10.77
N ASN A 12 6.97 4.17 10.01
CA ASN A 12 7.63 5.43 10.35
C ASN A 12 6.78 6.67 10.02
N LEU A 13 5.65 6.52 9.32
CA LEU A 13 4.73 7.63 9.04
C LEU A 13 3.90 7.96 10.29
N PRO A 14 3.72 9.25 10.64
CA PRO A 14 2.98 9.64 11.85
C PRO A 14 1.56 9.07 11.89
N GLY A 15 1.25 8.37 12.99
CA GLY A 15 -0.07 7.79 13.22
C GLY A 15 -0.42 6.59 12.32
N ALA A 16 0.56 6.05 11.60
CA ALA A 16 0.41 4.83 10.83
C ALA A 16 0.40 3.60 11.75
N ARG A 17 -0.35 2.59 11.33
CA ARG A 17 -0.42 1.29 11.99
C ARG A 17 -0.60 0.20 10.95
N GLU A 18 -0.18 -1.00 11.31
CA GLU A 18 -0.35 -2.22 10.53
C GLU A 18 -1.45 -3.09 11.15
N ASP A 19 -2.34 -3.58 10.30
CA ASP A 19 -3.36 -4.57 10.63
C ASP A 19 -3.29 -5.73 9.61
N LEU A 20 -3.40 -6.98 10.05
CA LEU A 20 -3.60 -8.11 9.13
C LEU A 20 -5.08 -8.20 8.75
N LYS A 21 -5.38 -8.20 7.44
CA LYS A 21 -6.74 -8.31 6.92
C LYS A 21 -6.82 -9.27 5.75
N TRP A 22 -8.01 -9.82 5.53
CA TRP A 22 -8.32 -10.67 4.37
C TRP A 22 -7.34 -11.85 4.20
N GLY A 23 -6.95 -12.48 5.31
CA GLY A 23 -5.88 -13.47 5.35
C GLY A 23 -4.58 -12.82 5.77
N ASN A 24 -3.59 -12.83 4.89
CA ASN A 24 -2.22 -12.41 5.20
C ASN A 24 -1.88 -11.00 4.71
N ASN A 25 -2.85 -10.24 4.20
CA ASN A 25 -2.56 -8.92 3.65
C ASN A 25 -2.22 -7.97 4.80
N ARG A 26 -1.04 -7.35 4.72
CA ARG A 26 -0.60 -6.36 5.70
C ARG A 26 -1.14 -5.00 5.28
N VAL A 27 -2.14 -4.51 6.00
CA VAL A 27 -2.85 -3.28 5.68
C VAL A 27 -2.37 -2.15 6.55
N PHE A 28 -1.88 -1.09 5.91
CA PHE A 28 -1.42 0.11 6.59
C PHE A 28 -2.49 1.18 6.57
N SER A 29 -2.79 1.73 7.74
CA SER A 29 -3.84 2.75 7.92
C SER A 29 -3.42 3.86 8.86
N ILE A 30 -4.07 5.01 8.74
CA ILE A 30 -4.03 6.08 9.75
C ILE A 30 -5.38 6.18 10.46
N ALA A 31 -5.35 6.64 11.71
CA ALA A 31 -6.55 6.92 12.52
C ALA A 31 -7.57 5.77 12.59
N GLY A 32 -7.13 4.52 12.56
CA GLY A 32 -8.04 3.39 12.74
C GLY A 32 -8.61 2.77 11.46
N ASN A 33 -8.85 3.58 10.44
CA ASN A 33 -9.75 3.17 9.36
C ASN A 33 -9.37 3.71 7.98
N LYS A 34 -8.46 4.67 7.88
CA LYS A 34 -8.04 5.24 6.59
C LYS A 34 -6.84 4.46 6.05
N MET A 35 -7.13 3.40 5.31
CA MET A 35 -6.11 2.58 4.64
C MET A 35 -5.41 3.37 3.54
N PHE A 36 -4.09 3.22 3.41
CA PHE A 36 -3.29 3.90 2.38
C PHE A 36 -2.34 2.97 1.62
N ALA A 37 -1.95 1.83 2.19
CA ALA A 37 -1.13 0.82 1.52
C ALA A 37 -1.50 -0.60 1.97
N ILE A 38 -1.25 -1.58 1.12
CA ILE A 38 -1.42 -3.01 1.37
C ILE A 38 -0.21 -3.76 0.80
N LEU A 39 0.46 -4.58 1.60
CA LEU A 39 1.43 -5.57 1.14
C LEU A 39 0.77 -6.94 0.99
N ASP A 40 1.35 -7.78 0.14
CA ASP A 40 0.89 -9.14 -0.17
C ASP A 40 -0.53 -9.17 -0.76
N PHE A 41 -0.90 -8.10 -1.49
CA PHE A 41 -2.25 -7.94 -2.02
C PHE A 41 -2.47 -8.83 -3.25
N LEU A 42 -3.28 -9.88 -3.10
CA LEU A 42 -3.65 -10.80 -4.18
C LEU A 42 -2.43 -11.46 -4.87
N GLY A 43 -1.35 -11.67 -4.13
CA GLY A 43 -0.09 -12.22 -4.66
C GLY A 43 0.81 -11.18 -5.34
N GLU A 44 0.45 -9.90 -5.27
CA GLU A 44 1.32 -8.79 -5.68
C GLU A 44 1.92 -8.06 -4.49
N ASP A 45 3.15 -7.59 -4.68
CA ASP A 45 4.00 -7.15 -3.58
C ASP A 45 3.44 -5.94 -2.83
N LEU A 46 2.86 -4.94 -3.52
CA LEU A 46 2.41 -3.67 -2.92
C LEU A 46 1.30 -2.96 -3.73
N ALA A 47 0.21 -2.58 -3.06
CA ALA A 47 -0.79 -1.63 -3.56
C ALA A 47 -0.86 -0.40 -2.65
N PHE A 48 -1.03 0.80 -3.22
CA PHE A 48 -1.16 2.04 -2.44
C PHE A 48 -2.06 3.06 -3.14
N LYS A 49 -2.60 3.99 -2.35
CA LYS A 49 -3.43 5.08 -2.86
C LYS A 49 -2.58 6.17 -3.50
N VAL A 50 -3.08 6.71 -4.61
CA VAL A 50 -2.58 7.92 -5.26
C VAL A 50 -3.72 8.92 -5.40
N ASP A 51 -3.37 10.19 -5.62
CA ASP A 51 -4.35 11.20 -6.02
C ASP A 51 -4.89 10.91 -7.42
N ASN A 52 -6.13 11.33 -7.70
CA ASN A 52 -6.79 11.12 -8.99
C ASN A 52 -6.00 11.75 -10.15
N ASP A 53 -5.46 12.95 -9.93
CA ASP A 53 -4.73 13.68 -10.98
C ASP A 53 -3.38 13.00 -11.31
N LEU A 54 -2.88 12.15 -10.42
CA LEU A 54 -1.64 11.40 -10.59
C LEU A 54 -1.88 10.01 -11.16
N PHE A 55 -3.09 9.46 -11.08
CA PHE A 55 -3.37 8.06 -11.39
C PHE A 55 -2.87 7.65 -12.78
N LEU A 56 -3.25 8.38 -13.83
CA LEU A 56 -2.83 8.08 -15.21
C LEU A 56 -1.31 8.13 -15.37
N GLY A 57 -0.63 9.08 -14.73
CA GLY A 57 0.83 9.20 -14.79
C GLY A 57 1.59 8.10 -14.03
N TYR A 58 0.94 7.43 -13.07
CA TYR A 58 1.52 6.27 -12.39
C TYR A 58 1.30 4.99 -13.19
N VAL A 59 0.09 4.73 -13.68
CA VAL A 59 -0.22 3.48 -14.43
C VAL A 59 0.44 3.43 -15.81
N ASP A 60 0.90 4.56 -16.35
CA ASP A 60 1.69 4.62 -17.59
C ASP A 60 3.16 4.18 -17.38
N ARG A 61 3.62 4.02 -16.12
CA ARG A 61 5.00 3.60 -15.82
C ARG A 61 5.14 2.08 -15.96
N PRO A 62 6.23 1.58 -16.56
CA PRO A 62 6.51 0.15 -16.61
C PRO A 62 6.48 -0.50 -15.22
N GLY A 63 5.74 -1.61 -15.08
CA GLY A 63 5.63 -2.35 -13.82
C GLY A 63 4.61 -1.79 -12.82
N ILE A 64 3.90 -0.71 -13.15
CA ILE A 64 2.76 -0.21 -12.35
C ILE A 64 1.47 -0.52 -13.12
N ARG A 65 0.48 -1.05 -12.40
CA ARG A 65 -0.82 -1.36 -12.98
C ARG A 65 -1.96 -0.88 -12.08
N PRO A 66 -3.17 -0.69 -12.61
CA PRO A 66 -4.35 -0.45 -11.79
C PRO A 66 -4.55 -1.58 -10.78
N ALA A 67 -4.98 -1.21 -9.56
CA ALA A 67 -5.48 -2.19 -8.61
C ALA A 67 -6.76 -2.84 -9.17
N PRO A 68 -6.98 -4.15 -8.93
CA PRO A 68 -8.18 -4.87 -9.35
C PRO A 68 -9.45 -4.42 -8.63
#